data_AF-A0AA86IC02-F1
#
_entry.id   AF-A0AA86IC02-F1
#
_cell.length_a   1.000
_cell.length_b   1.000
_cell.length_c   1.000
_cell.angle_alpha   90.00
_cell.angle_beta   90.00
_cell.angle_gamma   90.00
#
_symmetry.space_group_name_H-M   'P 1'
#
loop_
_entity.id
_entity.type
_entity.pdbx_description
1 polymer ?
#
loop_
_entity_poly.entity_id
_entity_poly.type
_entity_poly.pdbx_seq_one_letter_code
_entity_poly.pdbx_strand_id
1 'polypeptide(L)'
;MEDNNIYKGNRHLIIIGWNERVKDLLFYFDESLNKNEMVLIDNTLEETTTLLHSIHLIKGDPTDPQTFLKANIQHAAGLLITAEVNQEEEEADINSILSLVASKGINPSIYSVVEILTSKHVINARHAGADQIIQRSLPISRLMYDKLFHKNSLIK
;
A
#
# COMPACT_ATOMS: atom_id res chain seq x y z
N MET A 1 7.94 -25.93 11.79
CA MET A 1 8.80 -25.81 10.60
C MET A 1 8.41 -24.48 10.00
N GLU A 2 9.25 -23.46 10.15
CA GLU A 2 8.95 -22.12 9.63
C GLU A 2 8.93 -22.22 8.12
N ASP A 3 7.76 -21.99 7.53
CA ASP A 3 7.62 -21.96 6.09
C ASP A 3 8.48 -20.81 5.57
N ASN A 4 9.52 -21.17 4.84
CA ASN A 4 10.53 -20.24 4.35
C ASN A 4 9.99 -19.60 3.06
N ASN A 5 8.82 -18.96 3.17
CA ASN A 5 8.11 -18.31 2.07
C ASN A 5 8.79 -16.97 1.75
N ILE A 6 9.99 -17.08 1.16
CA ILE A 6 10.82 -15.96 0.72
C ILE A 6 10.57 -15.75 -0.76
N TYR A 7 10.21 -14.53 -1.12
CA TYR A 7 10.10 -14.11 -2.50
C TYR A 7 11.49 -13.84 -3.09
N LYS A 8 11.73 -14.27 -4.33
CA LYS A 8 13.06 -14.17 -4.99
C LYS A 8 13.04 -13.39 -6.30
N GLY A 9 11.88 -12.87 -6.71
CA GLY A 9 11.75 -12.06 -7.93
C GLY A 9 12.36 -10.67 -7.78
N ASN A 10 12.31 -9.89 -8.85
CA ASN A 10 12.87 -8.54 -8.90
C ASN A 10 11.95 -7.60 -9.66
N ARG A 11 12.15 -6.28 -9.45
CA ARG A 11 11.33 -5.20 -10.02
C ARG A 11 9.83 -5.37 -9.76
N HIS A 12 9.48 -6.11 -8.72
CA HIS A 12 8.12 -6.33 -8.25
C HIS A 12 7.60 -5.14 -7.45
N LEU A 13 6.29 -5.09 -7.26
CA LEU A 13 5.65 -4.16 -6.34
C LEU A 13 5.41 -4.85 -5.00
N ILE A 14 5.63 -4.13 -3.91
CA ILE A 14 5.24 -4.58 -2.57
C ILE A 14 4.00 -3.79 -2.15
N ILE A 15 2.98 -4.49 -1.67
CA ILE A 15 1.74 -3.91 -1.14
C ILE A 15 1.60 -4.36 0.31
N ILE A 16 1.35 -3.42 1.22
CA ILE A 16 1.09 -3.69 2.63
C ILE A 16 -0.40 -3.49 2.93
N GLY A 17 -1.00 -4.53 3.53
CA GLY A 17 -2.38 -4.56 3.99
C GLY A 17 -3.33 -5.09 2.92
N TRP A 18 -4.18 -6.03 3.30
CA TRP A 18 -5.26 -6.56 2.46
C TRP A 18 -6.60 -5.91 2.79
N ASN A 19 -7.18 -5.19 1.82
CA ASN A 19 -8.47 -4.51 2.00
C ASN A 19 -9.17 -4.32 0.65
N GLU A 20 -10.40 -3.81 0.67
CA GLU A 20 -11.21 -3.59 -0.54
C GLU A 20 -10.51 -2.70 -1.58
N ARG A 21 -9.75 -1.68 -1.15
CA ARG A 21 -9.04 -0.80 -2.08
C ARG A 21 -7.91 -1.54 -2.80
N VAL A 22 -7.21 -2.43 -2.10
CA VAL A 22 -6.20 -3.30 -2.72
C VAL A 22 -6.85 -4.31 -3.65
N LYS A 23 -8.01 -4.88 -3.29
CA LYS A 23 -8.78 -5.75 -4.19
C LYS A 23 -9.15 -5.03 -5.49
N ASP A 24 -9.68 -3.82 -5.39
CA ASP A 24 -10.03 -2.98 -6.54
C ASP A 24 -8.79 -2.61 -7.37
N LEU A 25 -7.68 -2.26 -6.71
CA LEU A 25 -6.41 -1.97 -7.39
C LEU A 25 -5.94 -3.17 -8.24
N LEU A 26 -5.98 -4.37 -7.66
CA LEU A 26 -5.54 -5.59 -8.33
C LEU A 26 -6.43 -5.96 -9.52
N PHE A 27 -7.72 -5.64 -9.46
CA PHE A 27 -8.62 -5.79 -10.60
C PHE A 27 -8.18 -4.95 -11.79
N TYR A 28 -7.79 -3.68 -11.59
CA TYR A 28 -7.26 -2.84 -12.67
C TYR A 28 -5.93 -3.34 -13.25
N PHE A 29 -5.08 -3.96 -12.42
CA PHE A 29 -3.84 -4.58 -12.91
C PHE A 29 -4.12 -5.75 -13.84
N ASP A 30 -5.09 -6.59 -13.50
CA ASP A 30 -5.50 -7.73 -14.32
C ASP A 30 -6.10 -7.26 -15.66
N GLU A 31 -7.01 -6.27 -15.62
CA GLU A 31 -7.62 -5.70 -16.84
C GLU A 31 -6.59 -5.05 -17.78
N SER A 32 -5.55 -4.41 -17.22
CA SER A 32 -4.51 -3.74 -18.01
C SER A 32 -3.48 -4.68 -18.66
N LEU A 33 -3.61 -6.01 -18.46
CA LEU A 33 -2.63 -7.03 -18.87
C LEU A 33 -1.21 -6.75 -18.34
N ASN A 34 -1.10 -5.96 -17.27
CA ASN A 34 0.16 -5.54 -16.70
C ASN A 34 0.68 -6.64 -15.77
N LYS A 35 1.64 -7.43 -16.26
CA LYS A 35 2.19 -8.62 -15.59
C LYS A 35 3.23 -8.29 -14.52
N ASN A 36 3.11 -7.15 -13.85
CA ASN A 36 4.00 -6.85 -12.74
C ASN A 36 3.82 -7.89 -11.65
N GLU A 37 4.91 -8.55 -11.27
CA GLU A 37 4.90 -9.43 -10.10
C GLU A 37 4.64 -8.58 -8.85
N MET A 38 3.82 -9.10 -7.94
CA MET A 38 3.43 -8.38 -6.73
C MET A 38 3.65 -9.25 -5.52
N VAL A 39 4.09 -8.62 -4.44
CA VAL A 39 4.18 -9.22 -3.11
C VAL A 39 3.19 -8.51 -2.21
N LEU A 40 2.27 -9.26 -1.62
CA LEU A 40 1.34 -8.77 -0.61
C LEU A 40 1.88 -9.13 0.77
N ILE A 41 2.05 -8.15 1.64
CA ILE A 41 2.39 -8.36 3.05
C ILE A 41 1.14 -8.11 3.89
N ASP A 42 0.69 -9.13 4.62
CA ASP A 42 -0.43 -9.03 5.55
C ASP A 42 -0.29 -10.07 6.67
N ASN A 43 -0.58 -9.70 7.92
CA ASN A 43 -0.43 -10.61 9.06
C ASN A 43 -1.72 -11.41 9.37
N THR A 44 -2.86 -10.96 8.86
CA THR A 44 -4.19 -11.51 9.16
C THR A 44 -4.67 -12.48 8.09
N LEU A 45 -4.24 -12.30 6.85
CA LEU A 45 -4.71 -13.08 5.72
C LEU A 45 -4.38 -14.57 5.87
N GLU A 46 -5.36 -15.42 5.59
CA GLU A 46 -5.16 -16.86 5.51
C GLU A 46 -4.57 -17.25 4.14
N GLU A 47 -3.68 -18.24 4.12
CA GLU A 47 -3.07 -18.78 2.89
C GLU A 47 -4.09 -19.36 1.90
N THR A 48 -5.27 -19.73 2.39
CA THR A 48 -6.41 -20.21 1.60
C THR A 48 -7.10 -19.10 0.81
N THR A 49 -6.75 -17.84 1.05
CA THR A 49 -7.30 -16.70 0.31
C THR A 49 -6.92 -16.83 -1.16
N THR A 50 -7.92 -16.89 -2.03
CA THR A 50 -7.70 -16.95 -3.48
C THR A 50 -7.18 -15.59 -3.95
N LEU A 51 -5.86 -15.50 -4.10
CA LEU A 51 -5.20 -14.37 -4.74
C LEU A 51 -5.04 -14.64 -6.23
N LEU A 52 -4.88 -13.57 -7.02
CA LEU A 52 -4.50 -13.68 -8.43
C LEU A 52 -3.14 -14.41 -8.53
N HIS A 53 -2.95 -15.16 -9.62
CA HIS A 53 -1.76 -16.02 -9.80
C HIS A 53 -0.42 -15.25 -9.78
N SER A 54 -0.45 -13.93 -9.95
CA SER A 54 0.70 -13.02 -9.96
C SER A 54 1.07 -12.43 -8.59
N ILE A 55 0.32 -12.77 -7.53
CA ILE A 55 0.52 -12.22 -6.19
C ILE A 55 1.14 -13.28 -5.28
N HIS A 56 2.31 -12.96 -4.74
CA HIS A 56 2.97 -13.74 -3.72
C HIS A 56 2.63 -13.18 -2.33
N LEU A 57 1.97 -13.98 -1.49
CA LEU A 57 1.64 -13.58 -0.12
C LEU A 57 2.84 -13.81 0.82
N ILE A 58 3.18 -12.82 1.62
CA ILE A 58 4.08 -12.94 2.76
C ILE A 58 3.29 -12.61 4.02
N LYS A 59 3.10 -13.64 4.84
CA LYS A 59 2.46 -13.47 6.14
C LYS A 59 3.47 -12.94 7.15
N GLY A 60 3.26 -11.72 7.64
CA GLY A 60 4.17 -11.10 8.59
C GLY A 60 3.76 -9.69 9.01
N ASP A 61 4.37 -9.24 10.10
CA ASP A 61 4.21 -7.89 10.61
C ASP A 61 5.02 -6.90 9.74
N PRO A 62 4.37 -5.91 9.09
CA PRO A 62 5.06 -4.93 8.26
C PRO A 62 5.89 -3.92 9.06
N THR A 63 5.83 -3.93 10.39
CA THR A 63 6.73 -3.14 11.25
C THR A 63 8.02 -3.89 11.59
N ASP A 64 8.09 -5.20 11.31
CA ASP A 64 9.30 -6.02 11.45
C ASP A 64 10.14 -5.97 10.15
N PRO A 65 11.39 -5.48 10.21
CA PRO A 65 12.32 -5.51 9.06
C PRO A 65 12.48 -6.90 8.43
N GLN A 66 12.40 -8.00 9.19
CA GLN A 66 12.52 -9.35 8.64
C GLN A 66 11.44 -9.67 7.60
N THR A 67 10.24 -9.10 7.74
CA THR A 67 9.15 -9.26 6.77
C THR A 67 9.53 -8.69 5.41
N PHE A 68 10.22 -7.54 5.37
CA PHE A 68 10.68 -6.93 4.11
C PHE A 68 11.86 -7.65 3.47
N LEU A 69 12.71 -8.30 4.28
CA LEU A 69 13.75 -9.19 3.76
C LEU A 69 13.14 -10.40 3.06
N LYS A 70 12.11 -11.02 3.65
CA LYS A 70 11.33 -12.09 2.98
C LYS A 70 10.67 -11.58 1.69
N ALA A 71 10.23 -10.33 1.66
CA ALA A 71 9.64 -9.67 0.50
C ALA A 71 10.65 -9.19 -0.56
N ASN A 72 11.94 -9.39 -0.33
CA ASN A 72 13.01 -8.98 -1.24
C ASN A 72 12.99 -7.49 -1.60
N ILE A 73 12.70 -6.61 -0.63
CA ILE A 73 12.53 -5.15 -0.86
C ILE A 73 13.73 -4.48 -1.54
N GLN A 74 14.93 -5.04 -1.39
CA GLN A 74 16.16 -4.52 -2.02
C GLN A 74 16.08 -4.53 -3.55
N HIS A 75 15.26 -5.40 -4.13
CA HIS A 75 15.06 -5.53 -5.57
C HIS A 75 13.67 -5.07 -6.04
N ALA A 76 12.83 -4.55 -5.14
CA ALA A 76 11.50 -4.08 -5.48
C ALA A 76 11.55 -2.76 -6.28
N ALA A 77 10.58 -2.58 -7.19
CA ALA A 77 10.42 -1.36 -7.98
C ALA A 77 9.63 -0.27 -7.23
N GLY A 78 8.78 -0.65 -6.28
CA GLY A 78 7.97 0.29 -5.51
C GLY A 78 7.25 -0.38 -4.34
N LEU A 79 6.82 0.46 -3.40
CA LEU A 79 6.12 0.08 -2.19
C LEU A 79 4.82 0.90 -2.04
N LEU A 80 3.70 0.21 -1.84
CA LEU A 80 2.41 0.79 -1.47
C LEU A 80 2.06 0.36 -0.04
N ILE A 81 1.87 1.32 0.85
CA ILE A 81 1.40 1.08 2.22
C ILE A 81 -0.03 1.61 2.34
N THR A 82 -0.97 0.72 2.65
CA THR A 82 -2.37 1.11 2.89
C THR A 82 -2.67 1.12 4.38
N ALA A 83 -3.59 1.99 4.79
CA ALA A 83 -3.98 2.09 6.18
C ALA A 83 -4.88 0.91 6.59
N GLU A 84 -4.64 0.37 7.78
CA GLU A 84 -5.44 -0.71 8.36
C GLU A 84 -6.86 -0.21 8.65
N VAL A 85 -7.88 -0.97 8.24
CA VAL A 85 -9.28 -0.52 8.31
C VAL A 85 -9.91 -0.81 9.67
N ASN A 86 -9.34 -1.77 10.40
CA ASN A 86 -9.89 -2.27 11.66
C ASN A 86 -9.35 -1.52 12.90
N GLN A 87 -8.67 -0.39 12.70
CA GLN A 87 -8.04 0.42 13.74
C GLN A 87 -8.58 1.86 13.73
N GLU A 88 -8.40 2.56 14.85
CA GLU A 88 -8.60 4.01 14.90
C GLU A 88 -7.65 4.72 13.92
N GLU A 89 -8.09 5.80 13.29
CA GLU A 89 -7.36 6.42 12.17
C GLU A 89 -5.93 6.85 12.55
N GLU A 90 -5.75 7.39 13.75
CA GLU A 90 -4.41 7.77 14.23
C GLU A 90 -3.49 6.56 14.45
N GLU A 91 -4.04 5.44 14.93
CA GLU A 91 -3.27 4.21 15.13
C GLU A 91 -2.86 3.59 13.80
N ALA A 92 -3.80 3.55 12.83
CA ALA A 92 -3.53 3.11 11.47
C ALA A 92 -2.43 3.95 10.79
N ASP A 93 -2.44 5.28 11.00
CA ASP A 93 -1.40 6.17 10.52
C ASP A 93 -0.04 5.87 11.15
N ILE A 94 0.01 5.65 12.46
CA ILE A 94 1.24 5.30 13.17
C ILE A 94 1.82 3.99 12.62
N ASN A 95 0.98 2.96 12.43
CA ASN A 95 1.42 1.67 11.89
C ASN A 95 1.91 1.78 10.44
N SER A 96 1.27 2.62 9.62
CA SER A 96 1.71 2.91 8.26
C SER A 96 3.10 3.59 8.25
N ILE A 97 3.33 4.53 9.17
CA ILE A 97 4.62 5.22 9.34
C ILE A 97 5.69 4.26 9.86
N LEU A 98 5.38 3.39 10.83
CA LEU A 98 6.33 2.39 11.33
C LEU A 98 6.74 1.42 10.23
N SER A 99 5.78 0.98 9.42
CA SER A 99 6.06 0.12 8.26
C SER A 99 6.94 0.82 7.23
N LEU A 100 6.71 2.11 6.99
CA LEU A 100 7.55 2.94 6.14
C LEU A 100 8.99 3.02 6.68
N VAL A 101 9.16 3.28 7.98
CA VAL A 101 10.48 3.35 8.62
C VAL A 101 11.23 2.02 8.50
N ALA A 102 10.56 0.89 8.80
CA ALA A 102 11.14 -0.44 8.67
C ALA A 102 11.57 -0.74 7.21
N SER A 103 10.74 -0.36 6.23
CA SER A 103 11.04 -0.53 4.80
C SER A 103 12.25 0.29 4.35
N LYS A 104 12.30 1.59 4.71
CA LYS A 104 13.37 2.52 4.37
C LYS A 104 14.66 2.19 5.12
N GLY A 105 14.58 1.55 6.28
CA GLY A 105 15.74 1.02 6.99
C GLY A 105 16.49 -0.07 6.21
N ILE A 106 15.80 -0.82 5.34
CA ILE A 106 16.41 -1.88 4.51
C ILE A 106 16.73 -1.38 3.11
N ASN A 107 15.81 -0.66 2.48
CA ASN A 107 16.01 -0.03 1.18
C ASN A 107 15.68 1.46 1.27
N PRO A 108 16.65 2.33 1.63
CA PRO A 108 16.42 3.76 1.74
C PRO A 108 15.92 4.42 0.44
N SER A 109 16.20 3.80 -0.71
CA SER A 109 15.89 4.33 -2.04
C SER A 109 14.57 3.85 -2.64
N ILE A 110 13.84 2.94 -1.96
CA ILE A 110 12.58 2.41 -2.50
C ILE A 110 11.58 3.54 -2.71
N TYR A 111 10.97 3.63 -3.90
CA TYR A 111 9.88 4.57 -4.14
C TYR A 111 8.62 4.12 -3.38
N SER A 112 8.10 4.98 -2.53
CA SER A 112 7.07 4.65 -1.55
C SER A 112 5.85 5.56 -1.64
N VAL A 113 4.67 4.94 -1.71
CA VAL A 113 3.36 5.60 -1.65
C VAL A 113 2.68 5.13 -0.36
N VAL A 114 2.29 6.07 0.50
CA VAL A 114 1.71 5.75 1.81
C VAL A 114 0.36 6.43 1.97
N GLU A 115 -0.66 5.65 2.34
CA GLU A 115 -1.96 6.17 2.74
C GLU A 115 -1.88 6.71 4.18
N ILE A 116 -2.36 7.94 4.37
CA ILE A 116 -2.47 8.57 5.68
C ILE A 116 -3.89 9.13 5.82
N LEU A 117 -4.59 8.71 6.85
CA LEU A 117 -5.98 9.01 7.11
C LEU A 117 -6.14 10.41 7.74
N THR A 118 -5.27 10.74 8.68
CA THR A 118 -5.37 11.99 9.45
C THR A 118 -4.39 13.06 8.97
N SER A 119 -4.81 14.32 9.02
CA SER A 119 -3.91 15.45 8.72
C SER A 119 -2.73 15.55 9.70
N LYS A 120 -2.88 15.02 10.91
CA LYS A 120 -1.89 15.03 12.00
C LYS A 120 -0.60 14.31 11.62
N HIS A 121 -0.69 13.20 10.91
CA HIS A 121 0.46 12.32 10.63
C HIS A 121 1.09 12.53 9.25
N VAL A 122 0.54 13.40 8.40
CA VAL A 122 1.06 13.70 7.05
C VAL A 122 2.52 14.16 7.09
N ILE A 123 2.86 15.08 8.00
CA ILE A 123 4.23 15.60 8.12
C ILE A 123 5.18 14.50 8.61
N ASN A 124 4.73 13.67 9.55
CA ASN A 124 5.53 12.57 10.09
C ASN A 124 5.81 11.50 9.03
N ALA A 125 4.83 11.16 8.18
CA ALA A 125 5.04 10.26 7.05
C ALA A 125 6.07 10.82 6.05
N ARG A 126 6.04 12.13 5.79
CA ARG A 126 7.04 12.79 4.94
C ARG A 126 8.44 12.72 5.57
N HIS A 127 8.56 12.99 6.87
CA HIS A 127 9.84 12.90 7.59
C HIS A 127 10.38 11.47 7.64
N ALA A 128 9.50 10.46 7.69
CA ALA A 128 9.86 9.05 7.61
C ALA A 128 10.31 8.60 6.20
N GLY A 129 10.22 9.49 5.19
CA GLY A 129 10.75 9.24 3.85
C GLY A 129 9.72 8.83 2.80
N ALA A 130 8.42 9.09 3.03
CA ALA A 130 7.39 8.83 2.04
C ALA A 130 7.63 9.67 0.78
N ASP A 131 7.64 9.04 -0.39
CA ASP A 131 7.82 9.74 -1.67
C ASP A 131 6.50 10.38 -2.13
N GLN A 132 5.38 9.68 -1.92
CA GLN A 132 4.03 10.18 -2.11
C GLN A 132 3.13 9.83 -0.92
N ILE A 133 2.19 10.73 -0.61
CA ILE A 133 1.21 10.53 0.46
C ILE A 133 -0.19 10.63 -0.15
N ILE A 134 -0.99 9.59 0.03
CA ILE A 134 -2.42 9.60 -0.29
C ILE A 134 -3.14 10.00 0.99
N GLN A 135 -3.64 11.23 1.04
CA GLN A 135 -4.39 11.72 2.19
C GLN A 135 -5.89 11.46 1.97
N ARG A 136 -6.51 10.68 2.84
CA ARG A 136 -7.94 10.33 2.71
C ARG A 136 -8.88 11.51 3.02
N SER A 137 -8.37 12.56 3.66
CA SER A 137 -9.15 13.75 4.05
C SER A 137 -9.51 14.71 2.89
N LEU A 138 -9.36 14.31 1.62
CA LEU A 138 -9.97 15.06 0.52
C LEU A 138 -11.49 14.96 0.68
N PRO A 139 -12.21 16.07 0.95
CA PRO A 139 -13.63 15.99 1.19
C PRO A 139 -14.31 15.50 -0.09
N ILE A 140 -14.81 14.26 -0.09
CA ILE A 140 -15.63 13.75 -1.19
C ILE A 140 -16.81 14.71 -1.46
N SER A 141 -17.26 15.44 -0.43
CA SER A 141 -18.23 16.54 -0.56
C SER A 141 -17.81 17.63 -1.54
N ARG A 142 -16.51 17.96 -1.67
CA ARG A 142 -16.00 18.90 -2.68
C ARG A 142 -16.13 18.31 -4.08
N LEU A 143 -15.74 17.05 -4.25
CA LEU A 143 -15.90 16.34 -5.52
C LEU A 143 -17.39 16.20 -5.91
N MET A 144 -18.26 15.90 -4.95
CA MET A 144 -19.71 15.83 -5.13
C MET A 144 -20.27 17.19 -5.54
N TYR A 145 -19.88 18.27 -4.86
CA TYR A 145 -20.25 19.64 -5.23
C TYR A 145 -19.83 19.96 -6.66
N ASP A 146 -18.57 19.69 -7.03
CA ASP A 146 -18.09 19.93 -8.38
C ASP A 146 -18.88 19.07 -9.39
N LYS A 147 -19.18 17.79 -9.12
CA LYS A 147 -20.01 16.99 -10.05
C LYS A 147 -21.46 17.46 -10.16
N LEU A 148 -22.04 17.98 -9.08
CA LEU A 148 -23.40 18.52 -9.06
C LEU A 148 -23.50 19.87 -9.80
N PHE A 149 -22.47 20.71 -9.70
CA PHE A 149 -22.55 22.11 -10.13
C PHE A 149 -21.60 22.48 -11.30
N HIS A 150 -20.66 21.60 -11.69
CA HIS A 150 -19.81 21.75 -12.88
C HIS A 150 -20.35 20.96 -14.09
N LYS A 151 -21.62 21.18 -14.44
CA LYS A 151 -22.18 20.78 -15.74
C LYS A 151 -22.74 22.01 -16.44
N ASN A 152 -21.86 22.80 -17.08
CA ASN A 152 -22.18 23.73 -18.19
C ASN A 152 -20.92 24.38 -18.77
N SER A 153 -20.34 23.77 -19.82
CA SER A 153 -19.50 24.51 -20.77
C SER A 153 -19.50 23.92 -22.19
N LEU A 154 -20.53 23.15 -22.54
CA LEU A 154 -20.74 22.66 -23.91
C LEU A 154 -22.13 23.02 -24.40
N ILE A 155 -22.48 24.31 -24.34
CA ILE A 155 -23.41 24.94 -25.27
C ILE A 155 -22.92 26.37 -25.49
N LYS A 156 -22.16 26.57 -26.57
CA LYS A 156 -22.09 27.82 -27.33
C LYS A 156 -21.93 27.48 -28.79
#